data_AF-A0AAN9KD87-F1
#
_entry.id   AF-A0AAN9KD87-F1
#
_cell.length_a   1.000
_cell.length_b   1.000
_cell.length_c   1.000
_cell.angle_alpha   90.00
_cell.angle_beta   90.00
_cell.angle_gamma   90.00
#
_symmetry.space_group_name_H-M   'P 1'
#
loop_
_entity.id
_entity.type
_entity.pdbx_description
1 polymer ?
#
loop_
_entity_poly.entity_id
_entity_poly.type
_entity_poly.pdbx_seq_one_letter_code
_entity_poly.pdbx_strand_id
1 'polypeptide(L)'
;MLVSLQLEAKYFSSVDRLMNGLSKNMRKKLRTKVEKADVLLLPISGLIGTNLKTRVEKSICSWWVGPCQFEALDAVEVPPRDPKGPFSMSVFRVGKTTRY
;
A
#
# COMPACT_ATOMS: atom_id res chain seq x y z
N MET A 1 2.22 9.55 -31.11
CA MET A 1 1.39 9.39 -29.90
C MET A 1 1.03 7.93 -29.58
N LEU A 2 0.82 7.05 -30.58
CA LEU A 2 0.46 5.64 -30.34
C LEU A 2 1.60 4.75 -29.81
N VAL A 3 2.87 5.15 -29.99
CA VAL A 3 4.03 4.36 -29.55
C VAL A 3 4.19 4.37 -28.02
N SER A 4 3.83 5.46 -27.34
CA SER A 4 3.94 5.56 -25.88
C SER A 4 2.96 4.64 -25.15
N LEU A 5 1.73 4.48 -25.66
CA LEU A 5 0.71 3.62 -25.04
C LEU A 5 1.05 2.13 -25.12
N GLN A 6 1.67 1.67 -26.21
CA GLN A 6 2.11 0.27 -26.33
C GLN A 6 3.32 -0.05 -25.46
N LEU A 7 4.23 0.92 -25.29
CA LEU A 7 5.36 0.79 -24.37
C LEU A 7 4.88 0.75 -22.92
N GLU A 8 3.93 1.60 -22.54
CA GLU A 8 3.31 1.57 -21.21
C GLU A 8 2.58 0.25 -20.94
N ALA A 9 1.81 -0.28 -21.89
CA ALA A 9 1.12 -1.56 -21.73
C ALA A 9 2.10 -2.74 -21.57
N LYS A 10 3.21 -2.75 -22.33
CA LYS A 10 4.27 -3.77 -22.17
C LYS A 10 4.99 -3.63 -20.84
N TYR A 11 5.34 -2.40 -20.44
CA TYR A 11 5.98 -2.13 -19.16
C TYR A 11 5.08 -2.57 -18.00
N PHE A 12 3.78 -2.26 -18.10
CA PHE A 12 2.77 -2.67 -17.13
C PHE A 12 2.69 -4.19 -17.00
N SER A 13 2.65 -4.94 -18.11
CA SER A 13 2.62 -6.41 -18.10
C SER A 13 3.89 -7.05 -17.53
N SER A 14 5.06 -6.47 -17.79
CA SER A 14 6.34 -6.92 -17.23
C SER A 14 6.43 -6.64 -15.73
N VAL A 15 5.99 -5.46 -15.29
CA VAL A 15 5.92 -5.09 -13.87
C VAL A 15 4.91 -5.98 -13.14
N ASP A 16 3.77 -6.28 -13.74
CA ASP A 16 2.76 -7.17 -13.14
C ASP A 16 3.27 -8.61 -12.97
N ARG A 17 4.06 -9.10 -13.94
CA ARG A 17 4.73 -10.41 -13.85
C ARG A 17 5.83 -10.42 -12.78
N LEU A 18 6.58 -9.31 -12.64
CA LEU A 18 7.56 -9.09 -11.59
C LEU A 18 6.92 -9.01 -10.20
N MET A 19 5.82 -8.28 -10.07
CA MET A 19 5.06 -8.14 -8.82
C MET A 19 4.45 -9.48 -8.39
N ASN A 20 3.99 -10.29 -9.35
CA ASN A 20 3.56 -11.66 -9.08
C ASN A 20 4.71 -12.57 -8.61
N GLY A 21 5.89 -12.45 -9.22
CA GLY A 21 7.09 -13.20 -8.80
C GLY A 21 7.61 -12.77 -7.42
N LEU A 22 7.69 -11.46 -7.19
CA LEU A 22 8.12 -10.85 -5.92
C LEU A 22 7.12 -11.13 -4.80
N SER A 23 5.82 -11.11 -5.07
CA SER A 23 4.77 -11.50 -4.12
C SER A 23 4.95 -12.94 -3.64
N LYS A 24 5.25 -13.89 -4.53
CA LYS A 24 5.51 -15.29 -4.17
C LYS A 24 6.75 -15.43 -3.29
N ASN A 25 7.83 -14.72 -3.62
CA ASN A 25 9.08 -14.76 -2.86
C ASN A 25 8.98 -14.04 -1.51
N MET A 26 8.32 -12.87 -1.46
CA MET A 26 8.05 -12.13 -0.22
C MET A 26 7.10 -12.89 0.69
N ARG A 27 6.01 -13.49 0.19
CA ARG A 27 5.14 -14.37 1.00
C ARG A 27 5.90 -15.55 1.60
N LYS A 28 6.86 -16.13 0.87
CA LYS A 28 7.69 -17.22 1.38
C LYS A 28 8.65 -16.74 2.47
N LYS A 29 9.15 -15.50 2.38
CA LYS A 29 10.11 -14.92 3.33
C LYS A 29 9.46 -14.25 4.55
N LEU A 30 8.26 -13.68 4.40
CA LEU A 30 7.49 -13.09 5.50
C LEU A 30 6.84 -14.15 6.41
N ARG A 31 6.61 -15.36 5.89
CA ARG A 31 6.05 -16.51 6.62
C ARG A 31 6.84 -16.92 7.87
N THR A 32 8.07 -16.45 8.05
CA THR A 32 8.95 -16.85 9.16
C THR A 32 9.08 -15.80 10.26
N LYS A 33 8.47 -14.60 10.14
CA LYS A 33 8.78 -13.47 11.04
C LYS A 33 7.57 -12.76 11.67
N VAL A 34 6.37 -12.87 11.11
CA VAL A 34 5.16 -12.19 11.60
C VAL A 34 3.99 -13.18 11.51
N GLU A 35 3.08 -13.14 12.49
CA GLU A 35 1.84 -13.92 12.42
C GLU A 35 1.12 -13.61 11.10
N LYS A 36 0.64 -14.64 10.41
CA LYS A 36 0.22 -14.58 9.00
C LYS A 36 -0.94 -13.60 8.72
N ALA A 37 -1.55 -13.04 9.75
CA ALA A 37 -2.76 -12.22 9.67
C ALA A 37 -2.49 -10.71 9.56
N ASP A 38 -1.34 -10.21 10.02
CA ASP A 38 -1.15 -8.75 10.19
C ASP A 38 -0.65 -8.02 8.94
N VAL A 39 -0.25 -8.76 7.90
CA VAL A 39 0.36 -8.16 6.70
C VAL A 39 -0.44 -8.49 5.45
N LEU A 40 -1.14 -7.47 4.93
CA LEU A 40 -1.80 -7.53 3.64
C LEU A 40 -0.89 -6.94 2.54
N LEU A 41 -0.62 -7.75 1.51
CA LEU A 41 0.12 -7.30 0.32
C LEU A 41 -0.87 -6.89 -0.77
N LEU A 42 -0.85 -5.61 -1.14
CA LEU A 42 -1.72 -5.04 -2.18
C LEU A 42 -0.89 -4.62 -3.41
N PRO A 43 -1.33 -4.94 -4.64
CA PRO A 43 -0.76 -4.37 -5.84
C PRO A 43 -1.28 -2.94 -6.02
N ILE A 44 -0.42 -1.95 -5.78
CA ILE A 44 -0.74 -0.53 -5.97
C ILE A 44 0.25 0.10 -6.95
N SER A 45 -0.24 1.07 -7.73
CA SER A 45 0.63 1.93 -8.55
C SER A 45 0.48 3.37 -8.08
N GLY A 46 1.50 3.88 -7.40
CA GLY A 46 1.50 5.25 -6.88
C GLY A 46 1.61 6.33 -7.97
N LEU A 47 2.14 5.99 -9.14
CA LEU A 47 2.28 6.93 -10.26
C LEU A 47 0.97 7.16 -11.01
N ILE A 48 0.24 6.07 -11.27
CA ILE A 48 -1.02 6.08 -12.04
C ILE A 48 -2.23 6.23 -11.11
N GLY A 49 -2.07 5.97 -9.81
CA GLY A 49 -3.16 6.01 -8.84
C GLY A 49 -4.05 4.76 -8.86
N THR A 50 -3.63 3.68 -9.50
CA THR A 50 -4.40 2.44 -9.61
C THR A 50 -4.43 1.69 -8.26
N ASN A 51 -5.62 1.20 -7.89
CA ASN A 51 -5.91 0.49 -6.63
C ASN A 51 -5.81 1.31 -5.32
N LEU A 52 -5.71 2.65 -5.40
CA LEU A 52 -5.72 3.50 -4.20
C LEU A 52 -7.14 3.65 -3.63
N LYS A 53 -8.03 4.28 -4.42
CA LYS A 53 -9.41 4.58 -4.01
C LYS A 53 -10.43 3.64 -4.65
N THR A 54 -10.35 3.49 -5.96
CA THR A 54 -11.25 2.62 -6.72
C THR A 54 -10.59 1.26 -6.92
N ARG A 55 -11.41 0.21 -6.87
CA ARG A 55 -10.95 -1.15 -7.19
C ARG A 55 -10.42 -1.19 -8.62
N VAL A 56 -9.38 -2.00 -8.82
CA VAL A 56 -8.78 -2.18 -10.13
C VAL A 56 -9.75 -2.94 -11.03
N GLU A 57 -9.88 -2.47 -12.26
CA GLU A 57 -10.65 -3.18 -13.27
C GLU A 57 -9.92 -4.48 -13.67
N LYS A 58 -10.68 -5.56 -13.87
CA LYS A 58 -10.13 -6.88 -14.24
C LYS A 58 -9.33 -6.88 -15.54
N SER A 59 -9.52 -5.86 -16.38
CA SER A 59 -8.77 -5.60 -17.63
C SER A 59 -7.29 -5.31 -17.36
N ILE A 60 -6.98 -4.65 -16.24
CA ILE A 60 -5.64 -4.21 -15.86
C ILE A 60 -4.95 -5.28 -15.00
N CYS A 61 -5.68 -5.86 -14.05
CA CYS A 61 -5.14 -6.89 -13.14
C CYS A 61 -6.14 -8.03 -13.00
N SER A 62 -6.02 -9.05 -13.84
CA SER A 62 -6.96 -10.17 -13.88
C SER A 62 -6.81 -11.14 -12.70
N TRP A 63 -5.65 -11.15 -12.05
CA TRP A 63 -5.32 -12.05 -10.93
C TRP A 63 -5.64 -11.45 -9.55
N TRP A 64 -5.91 -10.15 -9.45
CA TRP A 64 -6.22 -9.48 -8.19
C TRP A 64 -7.72 -9.25 -8.04
N VAL A 65 -8.32 -9.94 -7.08
CA VAL A 65 -9.72 -9.76 -6.67
C VAL A 65 -9.73 -9.48 -5.18
N GLY A 66 -9.16 -8.34 -4.80
CA GLY A 66 -8.99 -7.93 -3.40
C GLY A 66 -9.44 -6.49 -3.14
N PRO A 67 -9.40 -6.06 -1.87
CA PRO A 67 -9.76 -4.69 -1.47
C PRO A 67 -8.78 -3.67 -2.06
N CYS A 68 -9.20 -2.40 -2.12
CA CYS A 68 -8.30 -1.29 -2.43
C CYS A 68 -7.47 -0.89 -1.20
N GLN A 69 -6.47 -0.01 -1.39
CA GLN A 69 -5.61 0.41 -0.29
C GLN A 69 -6.38 1.10 0.84
N PHE A 70 -7.37 1.95 0.53
CA PHE A 70 -8.18 2.60 1.57
C PHE A 70 -9.10 1.61 2.29
N GLU A 71 -9.77 0.71 1.56
CA GLU A 71 -10.57 -0.37 2.18
C GLU A 71 -9.72 -1.23 3.12
N ALA A 72 -8.48 -1.51 2.73
CA ALA A 72 -7.55 -2.26 3.57
C ALA A 72 -7.10 -1.50 4.83
N LEU A 73 -6.89 -0.18 4.74
CA LEU A 73 -6.49 0.65 5.87
C LEU A 73 -7.66 0.89 6.84
N ASP A 74 -8.88 1.07 6.31
CA ASP A 74 -10.08 1.26 7.12
C ASP A 74 -10.46 0.00 7.90
N ALA A 75 -10.06 -1.18 7.40
CA ALA A 75 -10.25 -2.45 8.09
C ALA A 75 -9.24 -2.69 9.23
N VAL A 76 -8.22 -1.84 9.39
CA VAL A 76 -7.22 -1.99 10.46
C VAL A 76 -7.83 -1.56 11.79
N GLU A 77 -7.85 -2.48 12.76
CA GLU A 77 -8.28 -2.18 14.11
C GLU A 77 -7.31 -1.20 14.78
N VAL A 78 -7.82 -0.05 15.19
CA VAL A 78 -7.04 0.96 15.90
C VAL A 78 -7.00 0.59 17.38
N PRO A 79 -5.80 0.48 18.00
CA PRO A 79 -5.72 0.18 19.43
C PRO A 79 -6.35 1.32 20.25
N PRO A 80 -7.09 1.00 21.32
CA PRO A 80 -7.73 2.01 22.15
C PRO A 80 -6.69 2.94 22.77
N ARG A 81 -7.04 4.23 22.84
CA ARG A 81 -6.24 5.25 23.52
C ARG A 81 -6.76 5.41 24.95
N ASP A 82 -5.86 5.43 25.93
CA ASP A 82 -6.22 5.66 27.34
C ASP A 82 -6.25 7.16 27.67
N PRO A 83 -7.43 7.79 27.83
CA PRO A 83 -7.52 9.22 28.15
C PRO A 83 -7.19 9.54 29.61
N LYS A 84 -7.19 8.54 30.48
CA LYS A 84 -6.91 8.69 31.93
C LYS A 84 -5.43 8.47 32.27
N GLY A 85 -4.61 8.10 31.29
CA GLY A 85 -3.17 7.91 31.49
C GLY A 85 -2.46 9.22 31.82
N PRO A 86 -1.27 9.17 32.45
CA PRO A 86 -0.44 10.35 32.61
C PRO A 86 -0.09 10.93 31.24
N PHE A 87 -0.17 12.25 31.11
CA PHE A 87 0.18 12.92 29.85
C PHE A 87 1.68 12.72 29.54
N SER A 88 1.96 12.11 28.39
CA SER A 88 3.30 11.93 27.85
C SER A 88 3.30 12.36 26.38
N MET A 89 4.03 13.43 26.08
CA MET A 89 4.21 13.93 24.73
C MET A 89 5.70 13.97 24.39
N SER A 90 6.11 13.19 23.39
CA SER A 90 7.47 13.23 22.86
C SER A 90 7.65 14.47 21.97
N VAL A 91 8.63 15.32 22.29
CA VAL A 91 8.97 16.47 21.44
C VAL A 91 9.77 15.98 20.23
N PHE A 92 9.14 15.98 19.05
CA PHE A 92 9.82 15.60 17.80
C PHE A 92 10.61 16.75 17.17
N ARG A 93 10.14 17.99 17.29
CA ARG A 93 10.78 19.17 16.67
C ARG A 93 10.56 20.42 17.49
N VAL A 94 11.60 21.23 17.62
CA VAL A 94 11.56 22.58 18.19
C VAL A 94 11.89 23.58 17.10
N GLY A 95 11.05 24.60 16.93
CA GLY A 95 11.25 25.70 15.99
C GLY A 95 10.87 27.03 16.63
N LYS A 96 11.54 28.11 16.22
CA LYS A 96 11.17 29.47 16.64
C LYS A 96 10.08 29.98 15.72
N THR A 97 8.93 30.36 16.27
CA THR A 97 7.91 31.09 15.53
C THR A 97 8.30 32.56 15.51
N THR A 98 8.90 33.04 14.43
CA THR A 98 9.06 34.48 14.21
C THR A 98 7.67 35.03 13.92
N ARG A 99 7.10 35.81 14.85
CA ARG A 99 5.90 36.60 14.56
C ARG A 99 6.34 37.78 13.71
N TYR A 100 5.76 37.90 12.52
CA TYR A 100 5.84 39.12 11.71
C TYR A 100 5.00 40.22 12.35
#